data_AF-A0A3G2R3H2-F1
#
_entry.id   AF-A0A3G2R3H2-F1
#
_cell.length_a   1.000
_cell.length_b   1.000
_cell.length_c   1.000
_cell.angle_alpha   90.00
_cell.angle_beta   90.00
_cell.angle_gamma   90.00
#
_symmetry.space_group_name_H-M   'P 1'
#
loop_
_entity.id
_entity.type
_entity.pdbx_description
1 polymer ?
#
loop_
_entity_poly.entity_id
_entity_poly.type
_entity_poly.pdbx_seq_one_letter_code
_entity_poly.pdbx_strand_id
1 'polypeptide(L)'
;MPFGFLDASGTKNPDVFISKEAVGKLSKYWINLLKKGNIARLGNIILSTPDGDVKARKFNISLKEEHLKPALKESLDILREDMISKNPKNAKDLEKVFAQLEKMMDSAKIEKFLYEVYIDRDDYIVEDTVNLKISFPEDKSSGLVKSFELETTSTMWDMEKPVTIDFPAINKQNSMTLDELQKRGEFPEGVF
;
A
#
# COMPACT_ATOMS: atom_id res chain seq x y z
N MET A 1 -12.43 -13.11 1.26
CA MET A 1 -11.29 -13.95 0.85
C MET A 1 -10.02 -13.35 1.42
N PRO A 2 -9.05 -14.12 1.96
CA PRO A 2 -7.76 -13.57 2.32
C PRO A 2 -6.97 -13.32 1.03
N PHE A 3 -6.42 -12.12 0.87
CA PHE A 3 -5.53 -11.77 -0.24
C PHE A 3 -4.31 -12.68 -0.20
N GLY A 4 -4.36 -13.78 -0.96
CA GLY A 4 -3.25 -14.68 -1.19
C GLY A 4 -2.56 -14.26 -2.47
N PHE A 5 -1.38 -13.68 -2.36
CA PHE A 5 -0.41 -13.71 -3.45
C PHE A 5 0.02 -15.18 -3.61
N LEU A 6 -0.66 -15.90 -4.51
CA LEU A 6 -0.16 -17.14 -5.08
C LEU A 6 0.46 -16.77 -6.42
N ASP A 7 1.73 -17.14 -6.63
CA ASP A 7 2.30 -17.11 -7.96
C ASP A 7 1.88 -18.37 -8.73
N ALA A 8 1.88 -18.25 -10.06
CA ALA A 8 1.33 -19.26 -10.97
C ALA A 8 2.23 -20.51 -11.13
N SER A 9 3.28 -20.68 -10.34
CA SER A 9 4.33 -21.68 -10.61
C SER A 9 4.42 -22.82 -9.58
N GLY A 10 3.71 -22.77 -8.46
CA GLY A 10 3.62 -23.89 -7.51
C GLY A 10 4.95 -24.30 -6.84
N THR A 11 6.02 -23.51 -6.99
CA THR A 11 7.27 -23.68 -6.25
C THR A 11 7.31 -22.70 -5.06
N LYS A 12 8.03 -23.05 -3.99
CA LYS A 12 8.24 -22.10 -2.88
C LYS A 12 9.01 -20.89 -3.43
N ASN A 13 8.30 -19.79 -3.67
CA ASN A 13 8.92 -18.55 -4.09
C ASN A 13 9.86 -18.05 -2.97
N PRO A 14 11.18 -17.95 -3.21
CA PRO A 14 12.13 -17.43 -2.23
C PRO A 14 11.93 -15.93 -1.94
N ASP A 15 11.11 -15.22 -2.72
CA ASP A 15 10.92 -13.76 -2.67
C ASP A 15 9.61 -13.30 -2.00
N VAL A 16 8.98 -14.11 -1.14
CA VAL A 16 7.82 -13.63 -0.39
C VAL A 16 8.27 -12.59 0.64
N PHE A 17 8.14 -11.31 0.27
CA PHE A 17 8.53 -10.14 1.08
C PHE A 17 7.99 -10.21 2.52
N ILE A 18 6.72 -10.62 2.70
CA ILE A 18 6.06 -10.77 4.01
C ILE A 18 5.55 -12.20 4.19
N SER A 19 5.84 -12.86 5.32
CA SER A 19 5.45 -14.27 5.50
C SER A 19 3.94 -14.43 5.58
N LYS A 20 3.45 -15.64 5.26
CA LYS A 20 2.03 -15.99 5.43
C LYS A 20 1.56 -15.83 6.88
N GLU A 21 2.45 -16.07 7.85
CA GLU A 21 2.14 -15.86 9.27
C GLU A 21 1.90 -14.37 9.56
N ALA A 22 2.79 -13.50 9.10
CA ALA A 22 2.65 -12.06 9.26
C ALA A 22 1.40 -11.52 8.55
N VAL A 23 1.11 -11.97 7.31
CA VAL A 23 -0.15 -11.64 6.61
C VAL A 23 -1.37 -12.09 7.42
N GLY A 24 -1.32 -13.27 8.04
CA GLY A 24 -2.39 -13.78 8.90
C GLY A 24 -2.60 -12.92 10.16
N LYS A 25 -1.51 -12.52 10.84
CA LYS A 25 -1.54 -11.63 12.01
C LYS A 25 -2.14 -10.27 11.64
N LEU A 26 -1.64 -9.64 10.57
CA LEU A 26 -2.15 -8.36 10.04
C LEU A 26 -3.64 -8.46 9.72
N SER A 27 -4.03 -9.47 8.92
CA SER A 27 -5.43 -9.65 8.51
C SER A 27 -6.36 -9.80 9.71
N LYS A 28 -5.97 -10.61 10.69
CA LYS A 28 -6.76 -10.82 11.91
C LYS A 28 -6.92 -9.52 12.70
N TYR A 29 -5.85 -8.75 12.85
CA TYR A 29 -5.87 -7.48 13.57
C TYR A 29 -6.81 -6.48 12.89
N TRP A 30 -6.62 -6.23 11.60
CA TRP A 30 -7.41 -5.25 10.84
C TRP A 30 -8.89 -5.65 10.74
N ILE A 31 -9.21 -6.92 10.49
CA ILE A 31 -10.60 -7.40 10.48
C ILE A 31 -11.26 -7.15 11.84
N ASN A 32 -10.56 -7.40 12.95
CA ASN A 32 -11.11 -7.17 14.29
C ASN A 32 -11.29 -5.67 14.57
N LEU A 33 -10.38 -4.81 14.12
CA LEU A 33 -10.52 -3.36 14.23
C LEU A 33 -11.77 -2.87 13.48
N LEU A 34 -11.97 -3.35 12.26
CA LEU A 34 -13.06 -2.93 11.38
C LEU A 34 -14.43 -3.43 11.87
N LYS A 35 -14.48 -4.62 12.50
CA LYS A 35 -15.70 -5.17 13.12
C LYS A 35 -16.24 -4.33 14.28
N LYS A 36 -15.44 -3.45 14.90
CA LYS A 36 -15.85 -2.61 16.04
C LYS A 36 -16.75 -1.43 15.67
N GLY A 37 -17.43 -1.47 14.51
CA GLY A 37 -18.35 -0.43 14.06
C GLY A 37 -17.71 0.72 13.27
N ASN A 38 -16.46 0.55 12.81
CA ASN A 38 -15.76 1.54 11.99
C ASN A 38 -16.14 1.47 10.49
N ILE A 39 -17.09 0.58 10.13
CA ILE A 39 -17.62 0.42 8.77
C ILE A 39 -19.09 0.86 8.78
N ALA A 40 -19.43 1.84 7.95
CA ALA A 40 -20.80 2.22 7.65
C ALA A 40 -21.20 1.70 6.26
N ARG A 41 -22.31 0.96 6.18
CA ARG A 41 -22.96 0.62 4.90
C ARG A 41 -23.90 1.75 4.52
N LEU A 42 -23.64 2.40 3.38
CA LEU A 42 -24.38 3.60 2.96
C LEU A 42 -25.49 3.31 1.95
N GLY A 43 -25.61 2.08 1.46
CA GLY A 43 -26.72 1.63 0.62
C GLY A 43 -26.28 1.06 -0.72
N ASN A 44 -27.21 0.99 -1.67
CA ASN A 44 -26.93 0.58 -3.04
C ASN A 44 -26.90 1.82 -3.94
N ILE A 45 -26.02 1.82 -4.94
CA ILE A 45 -25.85 2.89 -5.93
C ILE A 45 -25.67 2.27 -7.32
N ILE A 46 -25.92 3.05 -8.37
CA ILE A 46 -25.57 2.71 -9.75
C ILE A 46 -24.36 3.57 -10.12
N LEU A 47 -23.28 2.92 -10.54
CA LEU A 47 -22.08 3.56 -11.03
C LEU A 47 -21.96 3.34 -12.53
N SER A 48 -21.70 4.39 -13.30
CA SER A 48 -21.41 4.27 -14.72
C SER A 48 -19.92 3.98 -14.90
N THR A 49 -19.60 2.82 -15.47
CA THR A 49 -18.23 2.39 -15.79
C THR A 49 -18.03 2.36 -17.30
N PRO A 50 -16.78 2.26 -17.81
CA PRO A 50 -16.53 2.03 -19.23
C PRO A 50 -17.24 0.78 -19.80
N ASP A 51 -17.47 -0.25 -18.97
CA ASP A 51 -18.18 -1.48 -19.35
C ASP A 51 -19.71 -1.36 -19.27
N GLY A 52 -20.22 -0.23 -18.78
CA GLY A 52 -21.65 0.04 -18.58
C GLY A 52 -22.01 0.30 -17.11
N ASP A 53 -23.31 0.43 -16.85
CA ASP A 53 -23.82 0.72 -15.51
C ASP A 53 -23.77 -0.52 -14.60
N VAL A 54 -23.12 -0.38 -13.45
CA VAL A 54 -22.94 -1.42 -12.44
C VAL A 54 -23.67 -1.03 -11.17
N LYS A 55 -24.48 -1.95 -10.64
CA LYS A 55 -25.10 -1.79 -9.32
C LYS A 55 -24.12 -2.19 -8.23
N ALA A 56 -23.73 -1.25 -7.38
CA ALA A 56 -22.77 -1.45 -6.30
C ALA A 56 -23.37 -1.16 -4.92
N ARG A 57 -22.76 -1.74 -3.88
CA ARG A 57 -22.97 -1.41 -2.47
C ARG A 57 -21.88 -0.43 -2.05
N LYS A 58 -22.28 0.72 -1.49
CA LYS A 58 -21.35 1.70 -0.94
C LYS A 58 -21.04 1.40 0.52
N PHE A 59 -19.76 1.37 0.85
CA PHE A 59 -19.24 1.31 2.21
C PHE A 59 -18.34 2.50 2.48
N ASN A 60 -18.30 2.91 3.73
CA ASN A 60 -17.43 3.96 4.23
C ASN A 60 -16.70 3.42 5.47
N ILE A 61 -15.39 3.50 5.45
CA ILE A 61 -14.51 3.18 6.57
C ILE A 61 -13.88 4.49 7.02
N SER A 62 -14.24 4.91 8.22
CA SER A 62 -13.63 6.08 8.86
C SER A 62 -12.97 5.62 10.15
N LEU A 63 -11.66 5.88 10.25
CA LEU A 63 -10.87 5.58 11.43
C LEU A 63 -10.32 6.88 11.98
N LYS A 64 -10.65 7.16 13.24
CA LYS A 64 -10.04 8.24 14.00
C LYS A 64 -8.60 7.89 14.36
N GLU A 65 -7.80 8.91 14.67
CA GLU A 65 -6.40 8.74 15.10
C GLU A 65 -6.25 7.71 16.24
N GLU A 66 -7.15 7.74 17.22
CA GLU A 66 -7.20 6.81 18.37
C GLU A 66 -7.36 5.33 17.99
N HIS A 67 -7.77 5.04 16.76
CA HIS A 67 -7.92 3.69 16.23
C HIS A 67 -6.87 3.38 15.16
N LEU A 68 -6.59 4.34 14.27
CA LEU A 68 -5.69 4.15 13.15
C LEU A 68 -4.22 4.15 13.57
N LYS A 69 -3.79 5.05 14.46
CA LYS A 69 -2.39 5.13 14.89
C LYS A 69 -1.94 3.87 15.64
N PRO A 70 -2.71 3.30 16.59
CA PRO A 70 -2.39 2.00 17.16
C PRO A 70 -2.34 0.87 16.13
N ALA A 71 -3.23 0.90 15.13
CA ALA A 71 -3.26 -0.13 14.09
C ALA A 71 -2.03 -0.10 13.17
N LEU A 72 -1.56 1.10 12.82
CA LEU A 72 -0.32 1.28 12.05
C LEU A 72 0.90 0.83 12.85
N LYS A 73 0.95 1.13 14.16
CA LYS A 73 2.03 0.67 15.04
C LYS A 73 2.08 -0.85 15.16
N GLU A 74 0.95 -1.50 15.45
CA GLU A 74 0.89 -2.96 15.50
C GLU A 74 1.31 -3.57 14.16
N SER A 75 0.88 -2.97 13.04
CA SER A 75 1.28 -3.43 11.72
C SER A 75 2.79 -3.32 11.52
N LEU A 76 3.41 -2.23 11.99
CA LEU A 76 4.84 -2.02 11.95
C LEU A 76 5.58 -3.08 12.80
N ASP A 77 5.08 -3.40 13.99
CA ASP A 77 5.68 -4.42 14.87
C ASP A 77 5.62 -5.82 14.27
N ILE A 78 4.48 -6.20 13.69
CA ILE A 78 4.34 -7.49 12.99
C ILE A 78 5.33 -7.58 11.81
N LEU A 79 5.46 -6.51 11.03
CA LEU A 79 6.41 -6.44 9.92
C LEU A 79 7.86 -6.45 10.41
N ARG A 80 8.15 -5.82 11.55
CA ARG A 80 9.47 -5.82 12.17
C ARG A 80 9.91 -7.22 12.55
N GLU A 81 9.06 -7.95 13.27
CA GLU A 81 9.32 -9.33 13.65
C GLU A 81 9.55 -10.21 12.41
N ASP A 82 8.70 -10.09 11.39
CA ASP A 82 8.83 -10.87 10.16
C ASP A 82 10.14 -10.58 9.43
N MET A 83 10.46 -9.31 9.19
CA MET A 83 11.64 -8.93 8.42
C MET A 83 12.95 -9.26 9.13
N ILE A 84 13.00 -9.08 10.46
CA ILE A 84 14.18 -9.45 11.26
C ILE A 84 14.37 -10.97 11.27
N SER A 85 13.29 -11.74 11.46
CA SER A 85 13.37 -13.21 11.48
C SER A 85 13.89 -13.79 10.16
N LYS A 86 13.52 -13.18 9.03
CA LYS A 86 14.01 -13.56 7.70
C LYS A 86 15.43 -13.10 7.41
N ASN A 87 15.84 -11.96 7.97
CA ASN A 87 17.13 -11.32 7.67
C ASN A 87 17.96 -11.06 8.94
N PRO A 88 18.31 -12.09 9.73
CA PRO A 88 18.96 -11.91 11.03
C PRO A 88 20.34 -11.22 10.92
N LYS A 89 21.03 -11.37 9.77
CA LYS A 89 22.31 -10.69 9.50
C LYS A 89 22.16 -9.16 9.45
N ASN A 90 21.01 -8.66 9.01
CA ASN A 90 20.71 -7.24 8.86
C ASN A 90 19.84 -6.70 10.01
N ALA A 91 19.61 -7.50 11.06
CA ALA A 91 18.69 -7.17 12.14
C ALA A 91 18.98 -5.80 12.77
N LYS A 92 20.26 -5.45 12.98
CA LYS A 92 20.65 -4.15 13.55
C LYS A 92 20.25 -2.96 12.69
N ASP A 93 20.37 -3.08 11.37
CA ASP A 93 20.02 -1.99 10.46
C ASP A 93 18.51 -1.90 10.24
N LEU A 94 17.83 -3.04 10.18
CA LEU A 94 16.36 -3.08 10.19
C LEU A 94 15.78 -2.45 11.46
N GLU A 95 16.31 -2.78 12.65
CA GLU A 95 15.88 -2.18 13.92
C GLU A 95 16.03 -0.65 13.92
N LYS A 96 17.12 -0.11 13.33
CA LYS A 96 17.27 1.36 13.19
C LYS A 96 16.19 1.96 12.30
N VAL A 97 15.89 1.33 11.16
CA VAL A 97 14.84 1.79 10.24
C VAL A 97 13.47 1.78 10.93
N PHE A 98 13.14 0.68 11.61
CA PHE A 98 11.87 0.56 12.33
C PHE A 98 11.77 1.57 13.49
N ALA A 99 12.84 1.79 14.25
CA ALA A 99 12.85 2.81 15.29
C ALA A 99 12.66 4.23 14.75
N GLN A 100 13.16 4.53 13.53
CA GLN A 100 12.90 5.81 12.87
C GLN A 100 11.43 5.94 12.42
N LEU A 101 10.87 4.89 11.84
CA LEU A 101 9.45 4.85 11.44
C LEU A 101 8.51 5.00 12.64
N GLU A 102 8.83 4.36 13.76
CA GLU A 102 8.06 4.46 15.00
C GLU A 102 8.08 5.89 15.56
N LYS A 103 9.27 6.52 15.65
CA LYS A 103 9.40 7.93 16.05
C LYS A 103 8.62 8.87 15.13
N MET A 104 8.65 8.62 13.82
CA MET A 104 7.89 9.39 12.85
C MET A 104 6.38 9.22 13.09
N MET A 105 5.88 8.00 13.29
CA MET A 105 4.47 7.78 13.62
C MET A 105 4.06 8.42 14.94
N ASP A 106 4.93 8.40 15.96
CA ASP A 106 4.66 9.00 17.27
C ASP A 106 4.43 10.50 17.18
N SER A 107 5.28 11.17 16.41
CA SER A 107 5.18 12.60 16.17
C SER A 107 4.05 12.99 15.21
N ALA A 108 3.69 12.11 14.28
CA ALA A 108 2.65 12.37 13.29
C ALA A 108 1.25 12.50 13.93
N LYS A 109 0.47 13.44 13.42
CA LYS A 109 -0.95 13.61 13.74
C LYS A 109 -1.79 13.24 12.52
N ILE A 110 -2.70 12.28 12.68
CA ILE A 110 -3.61 11.87 11.62
C ILE A 110 -4.85 12.76 11.69
N GLU A 111 -4.94 13.73 10.77
CA GLU A 111 -6.05 14.69 10.76
C GLU A 111 -7.30 14.11 10.12
N LYS A 112 -7.14 13.28 9.10
CA LYS A 112 -8.25 12.69 8.35
C LYS A 112 -7.85 11.35 7.78
N PHE A 113 -8.73 10.36 7.94
CA PHE A 113 -8.71 9.13 7.18
C PHE A 113 -10.15 8.73 6.83
N LEU A 114 -10.40 8.60 5.54
CA LEU A 114 -11.64 8.13 4.98
C LEU A 114 -11.33 7.20 3.81
N TYR A 115 -11.92 6.01 3.84
CA TYR A 115 -11.93 5.10 2.72
C TYR A 115 -13.37 4.81 2.31
N GLU A 116 -13.74 5.22 1.10
CA GLU A 116 -15.02 4.87 0.50
C GLU A 116 -14.79 3.79 -0.55
N VAL A 117 -15.61 2.74 -0.53
CA VAL A 117 -15.47 1.62 -1.47
C VAL A 117 -16.83 1.19 -2.00
N TYR A 118 -16.85 0.89 -3.29
CA TYR A 118 -18.03 0.47 -4.02
C TYR A 118 -17.85 -0.97 -4.51
N ILE A 119 -18.66 -1.87 -3.97
CA ILE A 119 -18.54 -3.31 -4.21
C ILE A 119 -19.74 -3.80 -4.99
N ASP A 120 -19.54 -4.44 -6.13
CA ASP A 120 -20.63 -4.98 -6.94
C ASP A 120 -21.30 -6.22 -6.32
N ARG A 121 -22.09 -6.92 -7.15
CA ARG A 121 -22.79 -8.15 -6.78
C ARG A 121 -21.86 -9.35 -6.64
N ASP A 122 -20.76 -9.36 -7.38
CA ASP A 122 -19.79 -10.46 -7.46
C ASP A 122 -18.60 -10.23 -6.51
N ASP A 123 -18.75 -9.26 -5.58
CA ASP A 123 -17.79 -8.87 -4.55
C ASP A 123 -16.51 -8.22 -5.10
N TYR A 124 -16.54 -7.70 -6.33
CA TYR A 124 -15.46 -6.90 -6.89
C TYR A 124 -15.54 -5.44 -6.42
N ILE A 125 -14.38 -4.84 -6.13
CA ILE A 125 -14.26 -3.40 -5.94
C ILE A 125 -14.26 -2.75 -7.32
N VAL A 126 -15.27 -1.93 -7.60
CA VAL A 126 -15.45 -1.23 -8.88
C VAL A 126 -14.87 0.18 -8.82
N GLU A 127 -14.95 0.80 -7.65
CA GLU A 127 -14.37 2.10 -7.38
C GLU A 127 -13.97 2.17 -5.90
N ASP A 128 -12.87 2.86 -5.61
CA ASP A 128 -12.54 3.27 -4.27
C ASP A 128 -11.99 4.70 -4.20
N THR A 129 -12.18 5.34 -3.05
CA THR A 129 -11.64 6.66 -2.75
C THR A 129 -10.90 6.60 -1.42
N VAL A 130 -9.62 6.96 -1.42
CA VAL A 130 -8.80 7.14 -0.22
C VAL A 130 -8.57 8.62 -0.01
N ASN A 131 -8.98 9.15 1.15
CA ASN A 131 -8.66 10.50 1.58
C ASN A 131 -7.89 10.44 2.91
N LEU A 132 -6.61 10.81 2.86
CA LEU A 132 -5.68 10.76 3.98
C LEU A 132 -5.02 12.12 4.17
N LYS A 133 -4.99 12.60 5.41
CA LYS A 133 -4.24 13.80 5.79
C LYS A 133 -3.45 13.56 7.07
N ILE A 134 -2.14 13.75 6.98
CA ILE A 134 -1.19 13.61 8.09
C ILE A 134 -0.41 14.92 8.23
N SER A 135 -0.24 15.39 9.45
CA SER A 135 0.65 16.51 9.77
C SER A 135 1.78 16.06 10.69
N PHE A 136 2.91 16.74 10.59
CA PHE A 136 4.10 16.50 11.40
C PHE A 136 4.44 17.76 12.20
N PRO A 137 5.03 17.64 13.41
CA PRO A 137 5.43 18.81 14.19
C PRO A 137 6.47 19.63 13.42
N GLU A 138 6.38 20.97 13.49
CA GLU A 138 7.42 21.84 12.93
C GLU A 138 8.71 21.68 13.74
N ASP A 139 9.67 20.91 13.23
CA ASP A 139 11.06 21.04 13.66
C ASP A 139 11.75 22.10 12.79
N LYS A 140 12.17 23.21 13.42
CA LYS A 140 12.84 24.34 12.76
C LYS A 140 14.19 23.98 12.13
N SER A 141 14.69 22.75 12.33
CA SER A 141 16.05 22.33 11.95
C SER A 141 16.14 21.34 10.80
N SER A 142 15.02 20.79 10.32
CA SER A 142 15.01 19.78 9.26
C SER A 142 14.01 20.18 8.19
N GLY A 143 14.39 20.19 6.91
CA GLY A 143 13.49 20.43 5.77
C GLY A 143 12.43 19.33 5.57
N LEU A 144 11.81 18.86 6.65
CA LEU A 144 10.76 17.85 6.65
C LEU A 144 9.44 18.43 6.16
N VAL A 145 8.67 17.58 5.50
CA VAL A 145 7.31 17.85 5.01
C VAL A 145 6.40 18.17 6.21
N LYS A 146 5.79 19.37 6.22
CA LYS A 146 4.86 19.79 7.30
C LYS A 146 3.58 18.96 7.33
N SER A 147 3.08 18.59 6.16
CA SER A 147 1.87 17.80 6.01
C SER A 147 1.88 17.03 4.70
N PHE A 148 1.30 15.84 4.74
CA PHE A 148 1.02 15.01 3.57
C PHE A 148 -0.49 14.87 3.43
N GLU A 149 -1.00 15.20 2.24
CA GLU A 149 -2.41 15.04 1.89
C GLU A 149 -2.50 14.23 0.60
N LEU A 150 -3.33 13.19 0.64
CA LEU A 150 -3.56 12.28 -0.46
C LEU A 150 -5.06 12.12 -0.66
N GLU A 151 -5.51 12.39 -1.88
CA GLU A 151 -6.84 12.04 -2.35
C GLU A 151 -6.69 11.24 -3.64
N THR A 152 -7.06 9.97 -3.59
CA THR A 152 -7.01 9.06 -4.74
C THR A 152 -8.39 8.50 -4.96
N THR A 153 -8.85 8.51 -6.21
CA THR A 153 -9.99 7.71 -6.66
C THR A 153 -9.49 6.71 -7.68
N SER A 154 -9.70 5.43 -7.42
CA SER A 154 -9.34 4.33 -8.33
C SER A 154 -10.62 3.73 -8.87
N THR A 155 -10.66 3.45 -10.17
CA THR A 155 -11.75 2.71 -10.80
C THR A 155 -11.18 1.45 -11.42
N MET A 156 -11.93 0.36 -11.32
CA MET A 156 -11.57 -0.95 -11.85
C MET A 156 -12.61 -1.33 -12.90
N TRP A 157 -12.14 -1.69 -14.09
CA TRP A 157 -12.96 -2.14 -15.22
C TRP A 157 -12.21 -3.26 -15.95
N ASP A 158 -12.84 -3.87 -16.97
CA ASP A 158 -12.27 -5.01 -17.70
C ASP A 158 -11.86 -6.19 -16.77
N MET A 159 -12.59 -6.37 -15.67
CA MET A 159 -12.30 -7.43 -14.69
C MET A 159 -12.44 -8.82 -15.33
N GLU A 160 -11.53 -9.72 -14.97
CA GLU A 160 -11.40 -11.07 -15.54
C GLU A 160 -11.08 -11.12 -17.05
N LYS A 161 -10.88 -9.96 -17.72
CA LYS A 161 -10.49 -9.96 -19.14
C LYS A 161 -8.99 -10.29 -19.30
N PRO A 162 -8.61 -10.99 -20.38
CA PRO A 162 -7.20 -11.25 -20.67
C PRO A 162 -6.42 -9.95 -20.88
N VAL A 163 -5.24 -9.85 -20.27
CA VAL A 163 -4.30 -8.74 -20.48
C VAL A 163 -3.24 -9.17 -21.48
N THR A 164 -3.10 -8.41 -22.57
CA THR A 164 -1.98 -8.56 -23.51
C THR A 164 -0.92 -7.53 -23.15
N ILE A 165 0.30 -7.99 -22.88
CA ILE A 165 1.46 -7.13 -22.64
C ILE A 165 2.37 -7.22 -23.85
N ASP A 166 2.36 -6.18 -24.67
CA ASP A 166 3.25 -6.06 -25.83
C ASP A 166 4.48 -5.25 -25.46
N PHE A 167 5.66 -5.89 -25.53
CA PHE A 167 6.92 -5.18 -25.33
C PHE A 167 7.29 -4.44 -26.62
N PRO A 168 7.58 -3.13 -26.54
CA PRO A 168 8.02 -2.40 -27.72
C PRO A 168 9.37 -2.94 -28.21
N ALA A 169 9.55 -3.00 -29.54
CA ALA A 169 10.85 -3.32 -30.11
C ALA A 169 11.90 -2.30 -29.64
N ILE A 170 13.07 -2.80 -29.24
CA ILE A 170 14.18 -1.96 -28.81
C ILE A 170 14.69 -1.17 -30.02
N ASN A 171 14.81 0.15 -29.87
CA ASN A 171 15.29 1.08 -30.88
C ASN A 171 16.10 2.20 -30.21
N LYS A 172 16.77 3.02 -31.02
CA LYS A 172 17.64 4.10 -30.52
C LYS A 172 16.92 5.13 -29.64
N GLN A 173 15.59 5.23 -29.71
CA GLN A 173 14.78 6.17 -28.92
C GLN A 173 14.41 5.62 -27.55
N ASN A 174 14.26 4.30 -27.39
CA ASN A 174 13.92 3.64 -26.12
C ASN A 174 15.10 2.84 -25.52
N SER A 175 16.29 2.96 -26.11
CA SER A 175 17.52 2.33 -25.65
C SER A 175 18.62 3.38 -25.46
N MET A 176 19.50 3.14 -24.50
CA MET A 176 20.74 3.87 -24.34
C MET A 176 21.87 2.89 -24.07
N THR A 177 23.07 3.25 -24.47
CA THR A 177 24.28 2.50 -24.14
C THR A 177 24.72 2.78 -22.70
N LEU A 178 25.51 1.85 -22.12
CA LEU A 178 26.08 2.05 -20.79
C LEU A 178 26.95 3.31 -20.73
N ASP A 179 27.72 3.59 -21.78
CA ASP A 179 28.56 4.80 -21.88
C ASP A 179 27.73 6.09 -21.85
N GLU A 180 26.57 6.10 -22.53
CA GLU A 180 25.65 7.25 -22.53
C GLU A 180 25.01 7.45 -21.16
N LEU A 181 24.63 6.37 -20.48
CA LEU A 181 24.07 6.41 -19.14
C LEU A 181 25.11 6.87 -18.10
N GLN A 182 26.36 6.40 -18.20
CA GLN A 182 27.46 6.86 -17.35
C GLN A 182 27.78 8.35 -17.58
N LYS A 183 27.79 8.82 -18.83
CA LYS A 183 27.99 10.24 -19.16
C LYS A 183 26.90 11.16 -18.62
N ARG A 184 25.69 10.64 -18.37
CA ARG A 184 24.60 11.40 -17.74
C ARG A 184 24.75 11.52 -16.22
N GLY A 185 25.70 10.82 -15.61
CA GLY A 185 25.89 10.81 -14.15
C GLY A 185 24.78 10.07 -13.40
N GLU A 186 24.02 9.23 -14.10
CA GLU A 186 22.92 8.43 -13.52
C GLU A 186 23.43 7.11 -12.90
N PHE A 187 24.75 6.85 -12.98
CA PHE A 187 25.46 5.83 -12.20
C PHE A 187 26.52 6.48 -11.29
N PRO A 188 26.67 6.03 -10.03
CA PRO A 188 27.83 6.40 -9.21
C PRO A 188 29.12 5.85 -9.83
N GLU A 189 30.19 6.64 -9.85
CA GLU A 189 31.51 6.17 -10.29
C GLU A 189 31.99 4.99 -9.40
N GLY A 190 32.52 3.93 -10.01
CA GLY A 190 33.20 2.82 -9.31
C GLY A 190 32.41 1.52 -9.15
N VAL A 191 31.26 1.37 -9.81
CA VAL A 191 30.52 0.09 -9.86
C VAL A 191 30.79 -0.59 -11.20
N PHE A 192 32.00 -1.14 -11.38
CA PHE A 192 32.41 -2.30 -12.18
C PHE A 192 33.94 -2.40 -12.16
#